data_AF-A0A540WL94-F1
#
_entry.id   AF-A0A540WL94-F1
#
_cell.length_a   1.000
_cell.length_b   1.000
_cell.length_c   1.000
_cell.angle_alpha   90.00
_cell.angle_beta   90.00
_cell.angle_gamma   90.00
#
_symmetry.space_group_name_H-M   'P 1'
#
loop_
_entity.id
_entity.type
_entity.pdbx_description
1 polymer ?
#
loop_
_entity_poly.entity_id
_entity_poly.type
_entity_poly.pdbx_seq_one_letter_code
_entity_poly.pdbx_strand_id
1 'polypeptide(L)' 'MKTREELETMTVKKLRRYVIDTGNSFPYLGETKKAKIIDKLMKIRAEREDTKPTPTAKEAT' A
#
# COMPACT_ATOMS: atom_id res chain seq x y z
N MET A 1 -5.22 -2.27 -7.36
CA MET A 1 -4.58 -1.32 -6.43
C MET A 1 -4.64 0.07 -7.04
N LYS A 2 -4.71 1.13 -6.22
CA LYS A 2 -4.76 2.52 -6.69
C LYS A 2 -3.40 3.01 -7.23
N THR A 3 -3.42 3.89 -8.23
CA THR A 3 -2.21 4.52 -8.78
C THR A 3 -1.72 5.69 -7.93
N ARG A 4 -0.52 6.21 -8.22
CA ARG A 4 0.08 7.33 -7.47
C ARG A 4 -0.80 8.57 -7.53
N GLU A 5 -1.31 8.88 -8.70
CA GLU A 5 -2.19 10.02 -8.95
C GLU A 5 -3.50 9.91 -8.15
N GLU A 6 -4.05 8.70 -8.02
CA GLU A 6 -5.21 8.45 -7.15
C GLU A 6 -4.89 8.65 -5.67
N LEU A 7 -3.69 8.28 -5.22
CA LEU A 7 -3.25 8.52 -3.85
C LEU A 7 -2.98 10.01 -3.59
N GLU A 8 -2.46 10.74 -4.58
CA GLU A 8 -2.20 12.18 -4.51
C GLU A 8 -3.48 13.02 -4.57
N THR A 9 -4.55 12.53 -5.18
CA THR A 9 -5.88 13.18 -5.14
C THR A 9 -6.65 12.90 -3.85
N MET A 10 -6.29 11.84 -3.11
CA MET A 10 -6.90 11.52 -1.83
C MET A 10 -6.46 12.46 -0.69
N THR A 11 -7.36 12.71 0.26
CA THR A 11 -7.02 13.44 1.49
C THR A 11 -6.19 12.55 2.43
N VAL A 12 -5.44 13.17 3.34
CA VAL A 12 -4.65 12.45 4.35
C VAL A 12 -5.52 11.48 5.15
N LYS A 13 -6.76 11.87 5.52
CA LYS A 13 -7.72 11.01 6.21
C LYS A 13 -8.05 9.74 5.41
N LYS A 14 -8.35 9.90 4.11
CA LYS A 14 -8.65 8.77 3.22
C LYS A 14 -7.43 7.87 3.00
N LEU A 15 -6.23 8.46 2.87
CA LEU A 15 -4.97 7.71 2.76
C LEU A 15 -4.69 6.86 4.01
N ARG A 16 -4.86 7.44 5.21
CA ARG A 16 -4.70 6.71 6.47
C ARG A 16 -5.66 5.52 6.55
N ARG A 17 -6.91 5.72 6.13
CA ARG A 17 -7.90 4.63 6.11
C ARG A 17 -7.52 3.55 5.11
N TYR A 18 -7.11 3.92 3.90
CA TYR A 18 -6.65 2.97 2.87
C TYR A 18 -5.44 2.14 3.32
N VAL A 19 -4.48 2.76 4.03
CA VAL A 19 -3.33 2.07 4.62
C VAL A 19 -3.79 0.99 5.61
N ILE A 20 -4.72 1.33 6.52
CA ILE A 20 -5.31 0.38 7.47
C ILE A 20 -6.07 -0.74 6.74
N ASP A 21 -6.95 -0.40 5.80
CA ASP A 21 -7.78 -1.35 5.07
C ASP A 21 -6.93 -2.32 4.21
N THR A 22 -5.75 -1.89 3.76
CA THR A 22 -4.81 -2.73 2.99
C THR A 22 -3.92 -3.63 3.87
N GLY A 23 -4.16 -3.64 5.20
CA GLY A 23 -3.39 -4.39 6.18
C GLY A 23 -1.98 -3.84 6.38
N ASN A 24 -1.71 -2.63 5.89
CA ASN A 24 -0.41 -1.99 6.04
C ASN A 24 -0.39 -1.29 7.39
N SER A 25 0.31 -1.86 8.35
CA SER A 25 0.50 -1.20 9.64
C SER A 25 1.56 -0.12 9.49
N PHE A 26 1.14 1.13 9.59
CA PHE A 26 2.05 2.27 9.70
C PHE A 26 2.17 2.63 11.19
N PRO A 27 3.26 2.25 11.87
CA PRO A 27 3.45 2.61 13.28
C PRO A 27 3.61 4.13 13.53
N TYR A 28 3.50 4.97 12.49
CA TYR A 28 3.85 6.40 12.52
C TYR A 28 2.70 7.32 12.07
N LEU A 29 1.45 6.98 12.39
CA LEU A 29 0.26 7.81 12.10
C LEU A 29 0.27 9.19 12.81
N GLY A 30 1.21 9.41 13.74
CA GLY A 30 1.40 10.67 14.46
C GLY A 30 1.95 11.82 13.61
N GLU A 31 2.95 11.59 12.75
CA GLU A 31 3.75 12.70 12.15
C GLU A 31 4.22 12.46 10.70
N THR A 32 3.40 11.84 9.85
CA THR A 32 3.76 11.64 8.44
C THR A 32 3.00 12.58 7.51
N LYS A 33 3.74 13.53 6.91
CA LYS A 33 3.29 14.35 5.77
C LYS A 33 2.71 13.45 4.67
N LYS A 34 1.67 13.91 3.97
CA LYS A 34 0.97 13.19 2.88
C LYS A 34 1.93 12.49 1.91
N ALA A 35 2.96 13.19 1.45
CA ALA A 35 3.96 12.65 0.53
C ALA A 35 4.68 11.40 1.06
N LYS A 36 5.04 11.36 2.36
CA LYS A 36 5.69 10.19 2.98
C LYS A 36 4.76 8.98 3.05
N ILE A 37 3.45 9.19 3.18
CA ILE A 37 2.46 8.10 3.17
C ILE A 37 2.40 7.48 1.78
N ILE A 38 2.36 8.32 0.74
CA ILE A 38 2.29 7.88 -0.66
C ILE A 38 3.57 7.15 -1.06
N ASP A 39 4.75 7.67 -0.70
CA ASP A 39 6.04 7.06 -1.03
C ASP A 39 6.18 5.64 -0.45
N LYS A 40 5.83 5.47 0.82
CA LYS A 40 5.84 4.14 1.47
C LYS A 40 4.77 3.21 0.92
N LEU A 41 3.58 3.70 0.57
CA LEU A 41 2.57 2.90 -0.12
C LEU A 41 3.10 2.39 -1.47
N MET A 42 3.84 3.22 -2.20
CA MET A 42 4.49 2.84 -3.45
C MET A 42 5.61 1.81 -3.25
N LYS A 43 6.42 1.95 -2.19
CA LYS A 43 7.43 0.95 -1.84
C LYS A 43 6.81 -0.40 -1.47
N ILE A 44 5.80 -0.40 -0.61
CA ILE A 44 5.07 -1.63 -0.26
C ILE A 44 4.45 -2.26 -1.51
N ARG A 45 3.95 -1.46 -2.45
CA ARG A 45 3.48 -1.95 -3.75
C ARG A 45 4.61 -2.63 -4.52
N ALA A 46 5.76 -1.97 -4.67
CA ALA A 46 6.90 -2.54 -5.36
C ALA A 46 7.34 -3.85 -4.70
N GLU A 47 7.47 -3.88 -3.38
CA GLU A 47 7.79 -5.09 -2.61
C GLU A 47 6.73 -6.19 -2.78
N ARG A 48 5.43 -5.85 -2.83
CA ARG A 48 4.33 -6.81 -3.08
C ARG A 48 4.24 -7.30 -4.53
N GLU A 49 4.64 -6.48 -5.50
CA GLU A 49 4.75 -6.92 -6.90
C GLU A 49 5.96 -7.84 -7.08
N ASP A 50 7.10 -7.54 -6.45
CA ASP A 50 8.29 -8.40 -6.44
C ASP A 50 8.05 -9.70 -5.65
N THR A 51 7.26 -9.63 -4.57
CA THR A 51 6.88 -10.81 -3.78
C THR A 51 5.58 -11.44 -4.24
N LYS A 52 5.02 -11.09 -5.41
CA LYS A 52 3.96 -11.90 -6.00
C LYS A 52 4.61 -13.26 -6.29
N PRO A 53 4.28 -14.33 -5.53
CA PRO A 53 4.68 -15.63 -6.01
C PRO A 53 3.98 -15.76 -7.35
N THR A 54 4.73 -16.11 -8.39
CA THR A 54 4.18 -16.87 -9.53
C THR A 54 3.05 -17.71 -8.97
N PRO A 55 1.82 -17.69 -9.52
CA PRO A 55 0.79 -18.55 -9.01
C PRO A 55 1.34 -19.97 -9.15
N THR A 56 1.85 -20.53 -8.06
CA THR A 56 1.97 -21.97 -7.90
C THR A 56 0.54 -22.39 -7.90
N ALA A 57 0.06 -22.73 -9.09
CA ALA A 57 -1.13 -23.50 -9.29
C ALA A 57 -1.10 -24.61 -8.22
N LYS A 58 -2.04 -24.53 -7.27
CA LYS A 58 -2.66 -25.74 -6.75
C LYS A 58 -3.16 -26.47 -7.99
N GLU A 59 -2.87 -27.74 -8.22
CA GLU A 59 -3.24 -28.93 -7.45
C GLU A 59 -2.14 -29.99 -7.74
N ALA A 60 -1.61 -30.84 -6.84
CA ALA A 60 -2.24 -31.66 -5.81
C ALA A 60 -3.43 -32.49 -6.31
N THR A 61 -3.19 -33.42 -7.25
CA THR A 61 -3.50 -34.87 -7.15
C THR A 61 -2.94 -35.58 -8.38
#